data_AF-A0AAD8FC73-F1
#
_entry.id   AF-A0AAD8FC73-F1
#
_cell.length_a   1.000
_cell.length_b   1.000
_cell.length_c   1.000
_cell.angle_alpha   90.00
_cell.angle_beta   90.00
_cell.angle_gamma   90.00
#
_symmetry.space_group_name_H-M   'P 1'
#
loop_
_entity.id
_entity.type
_entity.pdbx_description
1 polymer ?
#
loop_
_entity_poly.entity_id
_entity_poly.type
_entity_poly.pdbx_seq_one_letter_code
_entity_poly.pdbx_strand_id
1 'polypeptide(L)' 'MRRVGYWISEKKRKKLDFEEHRERFRNAGIELVQIDLKQPLEKQGPFDLLVHKVTDLLARAYDGHQSSERAVQNLETD' A
#
# COMPACT_ATOMS: atom_id res chain seq x y z
N MET A 1 15.43 11.74 2.19
CA MET A 1 14.13 11.40 2.81
C MET A 1 13.67 10.12 2.16
N ARG A 2 13.41 9.06 2.93
CA ARG A 2 13.02 7.75 2.39
C ARG A 2 11.52 7.72 2.09
N ARG A 3 11.10 7.32 0.89
CA ARG A 3 9.70 7.22 0.47
C ARG A 3 9.20 5.81 0.68
N VAL A 4 8.26 5.65 1.61
CA VAL A 4 7.65 4.37 1.96
C VAL A 4 6.22 4.36 1.46
N GLY A 5 5.96 3.55 0.44
CA GLY A 5 4.62 3.31 -0.06
C GLY A 5 3.89 2.32 0.85
N TYR A 6 2.63 2.57 1.19
CA TYR A 6 1.83 1.63 1.98
C TYR A 6 0.44 1.36 1.40
N TRP A 7 0.03 0.09 1.50
CA TRP A 7 -1.36 -0.32 1.27
C TRP A 7 -1.89 -1.20 2.40
N ILE A 8 -2.85 -0.68 3.15
CA ILE A 8 -3.53 -1.41 4.21
C ILE A 8 -5.02 -1.09 4.10
N SER A 9 -5.88 -2.09 4.31
CA SER A 9 -7.33 -1.87 4.28
C SER A 9 -7.75 -0.75 5.23
N GLU A 10 -8.79 -0.01 4.87
CA GLU A 10 -9.28 1.12 5.69
C GLU A 10 -9.55 0.68 7.14
N LYS A 11 -10.15 -0.50 7.32
CA LYS A 11 -10.40 -1.12 8.63
C LYS A 11 -9.13 -1.23 9.47
N LYS A 12 -7.99 -1.56 8.85
CA LYS A 12 -6.73 -1.77 9.56
C LYS A 12 -5.90 -0.49 9.67
N ARG A 13 -6.03 0.45 8.73
CA ARG A 13 -5.51 1.83 8.87
C ARG A 13 -6.09 2.54 10.09
N LYS A 14 -7.42 2.44 10.31
CA LYS A 14 -8.08 3.00 11.51
C LYS A 14 -7.59 2.37 12.82
N LYS A 15 -7.23 1.08 12.79
CA LYS A 15 -6.73 0.37 13.98
C LYS A 15 -5.27 0.65 14.30
N LEU A 16 -4.44 0.84 13.27
CA LEU A 16 -3.00 1.09 13.40
C LEU A 16 -2.67 2.58 13.49
N ASP A 17 -3.67 3.43 13.31
CA ASP A 17 -3.56 4.87 13.42
C ASP A 17 -2.42 5.48 12.59
N PHE A 18 -2.26 4.94 11.38
CA PHE A 18 -1.15 5.27 10.48
C PHE A 18 -1.11 6.76 10.11
N GLU A 19 -2.27 7.41 10.12
CA GLU A 19 -2.44 8.81 9.76
C GLU A 19 -1.97 9.74 10.89
N GLU A 20 -2.32 9.46 12.15
CA GLU A 20 -1.87 10.26 13.30
C GLU A 20 -0.35 10.14 13.51
N HIS A 21 0.27 9.07 13.03
CA HIS A 21 1.71 8.89 13.11
C HIS A 21 2.51 9.54 11.96
N ARG A 22 1.87 10.16 10.96
CA ARG A 22 2.57 10.76 9.79
C ARG A 22 3.66 11.76 10.18
N GLU A 23 3.42 12.59 11.20
CA GLU A 23 4.41 13.56 11.67
C GLU A 23 5.63 12.87 12.25
N ARG A 24 5.44 11.77 13.00
CA ARG A 24 6.53 10.96 13.55
C ARG A 24 7.40 10.39 12.44
N PHE A 25 6.81 9.87 11.36
CA PHE A 25 7.56 9.38 10.20
C PHE A 25 8.33 10.51 9.51
N ARG A 26 7.69 11.67 9.32
CA ARG A 26 8.34 12.83 8.70
C ARG A 26 9.54 13.32 9.51
N ASN A 27 9.41 13.39 10.83
CA ASN A 27 10.50 13.76 11.75
C ASN A 27 11.66 12.74 11.71
N ALA A 28 11.38 11.48 11.38
CA ALA A 28 12.38 10.45 11.15
C ALA A 28 12.96 10.45 9.72
N GLY A 29 12.59 11.43 8.88
CA GLY A 29 13.04 11.52 7.49
C GLY A 29 12.39 10.49 6.57
N ILE A 30 11.16 10.06 6.90
CA ILE A 30 10.34 9.11 6.13
C ILE A 30 9.09 9.80 5.60
N GLU A 31 8.90 9.73 4.29
CA GLU A 31 7.66 10.13 3.62
C GLU A 31 6.76 8.91 3.46
N LEU A 32 5.63 8.88 4.18
CA LEU A 32 4.60 7.86 3.98
C LEU A 32 3.67 8.25 2.83
N VAL A 33 3.61 7.39 1.81
CA VAL A 33 2.74 7.56 0.64
C VAL A 33 1.70 6.44 0.63
N GLN A 34 0.42 6.81 0.68
CA GLN A 34 -0.64 5.82 0.52
C GLN A 34 -0.72 5.40 -0.94
N ILE A 35 -0.63 4.10 -1.20
CA ILE A 35 -0.69 3.55 -2.56
C ILE A 35 -2.16 3.38 -2.99
N ASP A 36 -2.44 3.75 -4.24
CA ASP A 36 -3.66 3.37 -4.94
C ASP A 36 -3.40 2.16 -5.84
N LEU A 37 -3.91 0.99 -5.45
CA LEU A 37 -3.77 -0.25 -6.22
C LEU A 37 -4.56 -0.26 -7.54
N LYS A 38 -5.34 0.78 -7.84
CA LYS A 38 -5.99 0.95 -9.15
C LYS A 38 -5.06 1.58 -10.19
N GLN A 39 -3.90 2.08 -9.76
CA GLN A 39 -2.91 2.70 -10.62
C GLN A 39 -1.59 1.91 -10.56
N PRO A 40 -0.80 1.90 -11.64
CA PRO A 40 0.53 1.29 -11.64
C PRO A 40 1.43 1.88 -10.53
N LEU A 41 2.26 1.06 -9.89
CA LEU A 41 3.16 1.50 -8.82
C LEU A 41 4.25 2.43 -9.34
N GLU A 42 4.70 2.22 -10.58
CA GLU A 42 5.75 2.97 -11.26
C GLU A 42 5.36 4.44 -11.42
N LYS A 43 4.06 4.74 -11.49
CA LYS A 43 3.53 6.11 -11.59
C LYS A 43 3.43 6.82 -10.23
N GLN A 44 3.50 6.07 -9.13
CA GLN A 44 3.33 6.58 -7.77
C GLN A 44 4.67 6.68 -7.01
N GLY A 45 5.66 5.91 -7.44
CA GLY A 45 7.01 5.88 -6.89
C GLY A 45 7.90 7.07 -7.30
N PRO A 46 9.23 6.91 -7.25
CA PRO A 46 9.95 5.75 -6.73
C PRO A 46 9.72 5.58 -5.22
N PHE A 47 9.73 4.33 -4.75
CA PHE A 47 9.64 3.95 -3.35
C PHE A 47 10.90 3.21 -2.92
N ASP A 48 11.39 3.50 -1.71
CA ASP A 48 12.49 2.76 -1.08
C ASP A 48 12.00 1.47 -0.40
N LEU A 49 10.73 1.44 0.01
CA LEU A 49 10.10 0.31 0.70
C LEU A 49 8.59 0.30 0.46
N LEU A 50 8.03 -0.90 0.34
CA LEU A 50 6.58 -1.13 0.30
C LEU A 50 6.13 -1.84 1.59
N VAL A 51 5.10 -1.31 2.25
CA VAL A 51 4.45 -1.92 3.42
C VAL A 51 3.01 -2.26 3.05
N HIS A 52 2.64 -3.55 3.07
CA HIS A 52 1.29 -3.92 2.67
C HIS A 52 0.65 -5.02 3.54
N LYS A 53 -0.68 -5.04 3.59
CA LYS A 53 -1.50 -6.15 4.10
C LYS A 53 -2.55 -6.49 3.07
N VAL A 54 -2.26 -7.44 2.20
CA VAL A 54 -3.10 -7.79 1.03
C VAL A 54 -3.76 -9.16 1.11
N THR A 55 -3.64 -9.88 2.23
CA THR A 55 -4.18 -11.24 2.39
C THR A 55 -5.65 -11.37 1.97
N ASP A 56 -6.48 -10.36 2.25
CA ASP A 56 -7.91 -10.42 1.88
C ASP A 56 -8.13 -10.17 0.38
N LEU A 57 -7.26 -9.38 -0.25
CA LEU A 57 -7.27 -9.20 -1.70
C LEU A 57 -6.80 -10.46 -2.40
N LEU A 58 -5.74 -11.10 -1.91
CA LEU A 58 -5.23 -12.36 -2.46
C LEU A 58 -6.29 -13.47 -2.39
N ALA A 59 -6.97 -13.63 -1.25
CA ALA A 59 -8.05 -14.60 -1.12
C ALA A 59 -9.18 -14.34 -2.14
N ARG A 60 -9.60 -13.08 -2.30
CA ARG A 60 -10.63 -12.71 -3.28
C ARG A 60 -10.17 -12.89 -4.73
N ALA A 61 -8.91 -12.60 -5.02
CA ALA A 61 -8.33 -12.83 -6.34
C ALA A 61 -8.35 -14.33 -6.66
N TYR A 62 -8.00 -15.18 -5.69
CA TYR A 62 -8.08 -16.64 -5.82
C TYR A 62 -9.51 -17.13 -6.10
N ASP A 63 -10.51 -16.46 -5.52
CA ASP A 63 -11.94 -16.75 -5.77
C ASP A 63 -12.48 -16.16 -7.10
N GLY A 64 -11.63 -15.57 -7.95
CA GLY A 64 -12.00 -15.04 -9.27
C GLY A 64 -12.53 -13.60 -9.28
N HIS A 65 -12.35 -12.83 -8.20
CA HIS A 65 -12.75 -11.43 -8.18
C HIS A 65 -11.77 -10.55 -8.98
N GLN A 66 -12.12 -10.23 -10.22
CA GLN A 66 -11.30 -9.45 -11.16
C GLN A 66 -10.70 -8.14 -10.59
N SER A 67 -11.45 -7.41 -9.75
CA SER A 67 -10.93 -6.16 -9.16
C SER A 67 -9.81 -6.41 -8.15
N SER A 68 -9.82 -7.57 -7.48
CA SER A 68 -8.77 -7.98 -6.55
C SER A 68 -7.58 -8.58 -7.29
N GLU A 69 -7.81 -9.35 -8.36
CA GLU A 69 -6.74 -9.84 -9.26
C GLU A 69 -5.91 -8.69 -9.82
N ARG A 70 -6.56 -7.67 -10.40
CA ARG A 70 -5.87 -6.47 -10.92
C ARG A 70 -5.07 -5.74 -9.84
N ALA A 71 -5.63 -5.63 -8.64
CA ALA A 71 -4.96 -4.96 -7.53
C ALA A 71 -3.71 -5.74 -7.06
N VAL A 72 -3.74 -7.07 -7.12
CA VAL A 72 -2.60 -7.94 -6.81
C VAL A 72 -1.55 -7.85 -7.92
N GLN A 73 -1.96 -7.91 -9.19
CA GLN A 73 -1.06 -7.76 -10.33
C GLN A 73 -0.27 -6.45 -10.29
N ASN A 74 -0.91 -5.34 -9.91
CA ASN A 74 -0.22 -4.06 -9.77
C ASN A 74 0.82 -4.03 -8.64
N LEU A 75 0.84 -5.02 -7.73
CA LEU A 75 1.86 -5.15 -6.68
C LEU A 75 3.01 -6.08 -7.08
N GLU A 76 2.78 -6.94 -8.06
CA GLU A 76 3.79 -7.81 -8.60
C GLU A 76 4.65 -6.96 -9.55
N THR A 77 5.92 -6.78 -9.18
CA THR A 77 6.92 -6.19 -10.09
C THR A 77 7.44 -7.30 -11.00
N ASP A 78 7.63 -7.01 -12.29
CA ASP A 78 8.30 -7.90 -13.26
C ASP A 78 9.71 -8.33 -12.79
#